data_AF-A0A3M6EFR7-F1
#
_entry.id   AF-A0A3M6EFR7-F1
#
_cell.length_a   1.000
_cell.length_b   1.000
_cell.length_c   1.000
_cell.angle_alpha   90.00
_cell.angle_beta   90.00
_cell.angle_gamma   90.00
#
_symmetry.space_group_name_H-M   'P 1'
#
loop_
_entity.id
_entity.type
_entity.pdbx_description
1 polymer ?
#
loop_
_entity_poly.entity_id
_entity_poly.type
_entity_poly.pdbx_seq_one_letter_code
_entity_poly.pdbx_strand_id
1 'polypeptide(L)'
;MTLYSLFARAHSLLKRRPLSALLMTTSSGGASAALPGAQAPTRGTGTSFIQTIQNYAFDGFTLLGLCLCAYGIVMVGRHALGVFHEIHMGKAKWADLGSTAVVGVCLIGVTIYLVTTASNIL
;
A
#
# COMPACT_ATOMS: atom_id res chain seq x y z
N MET A 1 -39.13 41.30 -2.49
CA MET A 1 -37.81 41.22 -1.83
C MET A 1 -37.44 39.75 -1.73
N THR A 2 -36.30 39.41 -2.33
CA THR A 2 -36.12 38.24 -3.19
C THR A 2 -35.47 37.05 -2.48
N LEU A 3 -35.91 35.83 -2.85
CA LEU A 3 -35.38 34.52 -2.40
C LEU A 3 -33.85 34.37 -2.48
N TYR A 4 -33.19 35.23 -3.25
CA TYR A 4 -31.73 35.25 -3.44
C TYR A 4 -30.93 35.47 -2.16
N SER A 5 -31.45 36.20 -1.18
CA SER A 5 -30.71 36.49 0.06
C SER A 5 -30.65 35.29 1.02
N LEU A 6 -31.62 34.36 0.92
CA LEU A 6 -31.61 33.11 1.70
C LEU A 6 -30.56 32.13 1.18
N PHE A 7 -30.40 32.03 -0.15
CA PHE A 7 -29.39 31.16 -0.75
C PHE A 7 -27.97 31.68 -0.54
N ALA A 8 -27.78 33.01 -0.60
CA ALA A 8 -26.48 33.64 -0.30
C ALA A 8 -26.04 33.42 1.16
N ARG A 9 -27.00 33.36 2.09
CA ARG A 9 -26.73 33.13 3.53
C ARG A 9 -26.53 31.65 3.87
N ALA A 10 -27.10 30.73 3.10
CA ALA A 10 -26.80 29.30 3.22
C ALA A 10 -25.36 28.97 2.81
N HIS A 11 -24.86 29.65 1.78
CA HIS A 11 -23.51 29.41 1.26
C HIS A 11 -22.41 30.02 2.15
N SER A 12 -22.71 31.10 2.89
CA SER A 12 -21.75 31.74 3.81
C SER A 12 -21.57 31.00 5.14
N LEU A 13 -22.50 30.09 5.50
CA LEU A 13 -22.37 29.23 6.69
C LEU A 13 -21.58 27.94 6.44
N LEU A 14 -21.45 27.49 5.18
CA LEU A 14 -20.62 26.33 4.85
C LEU A 14 -19.13 26.69 4.71
N LYS A 15 -18.81 27.97 4.48
CA LYS A 15 -17.44 28.45 4.19
C LYS A 15 -16.67 28.99 5.41
N ARG A 16 -17.09 28.67 6.64
CA ARG A 16 -16.42 29.11 7.88
C ARG A 16 -16.40 28.05 8.99
N ARG A 17 -15.96 26.82 8.67
CA ARG A 17 -15.47 25.89 9.70
C ARG A 17 -13.97 25.73 9.50
N PRO A 18 -13.10 26.39 10.29
CA PRO A 18 -11.71 25.98 10.36
C PRO A 18 -11.72 24.62 11.06
N LEU A 19 -11.72 23.55 10.26
CA LEU A 19 -11.60 22.16 10.73
C LEU A 19 -10.21 21.86 11.33
N SER A 20 -9.39 22.90 11.54
CA SER A 20 -8.04 22.85 12.11
C SER A 20 -8.01 22.92 13.64
N ALA A 21 -9.15 23.09 14.32
CA ALA A 21 -9.18 23.26 15.79
C ALA A 21 -9.50 21.99 16.60
N LEU A 22 -9.70 20.82 15.96
CA LEU A 22 -9.94 19.55 16.66
C LEU A 22 -8.69 18.66 16.77
N LEU A 23 -7.51 19.17 16.44
CA LEU A 23 -6.26 18.38 16.41
C LEU A 23 -5.24 18.87 17.47
N MET A 24 -5.65 19.15 18.71
CA MET A 24 -4.73 19.64 19.75
C MET A 24 -5.05 19.13 21.16
N THR A 25 -5.64 17.94 21.30
CA THR A 25 -5.75 17.27 22.62
C THR A 25 -5.23 15.84 22.57
N THR A 26 -3.99 15.66 22.12
CA THR A 26 -3.21 14.49 22.55
C THR A 26 -2.36 14.95 23.71
N SER A 27 -2.83 14.67 24.93
CA SER A 27 -2.08 14.85 26.15
C SER A 27 -0.75 14.10 26.04
N SER A 28 0.34 14.86 25.99
CA SER A 28 1.71 14.38 26.17
C SER A 28 1.91 14.00 27.65
N GLY A 29 1.22 12.96 28.10
CA GLY A 29 1.60 12.28 29.33
C GLY A 29 2.96 11.65 29.08
N GLY A 30 3.98 12.06 29.83
CA GLY A 30 5.30 11.46 29.77
C GLY A 30 5.18 9.95 29.88
N ALA A 31 5.39 9.25 28.76
CA ALA A 31 5.49 7.81 28.74
C ALA A 31 6.82 7.46 29.42
N SER A 32 6.78 7.25 30.74
CA SER A 32 7.76 6.40 31.41
C SER A 32 7.73 5.09 30.66
N ALA A 33 8.77 4.89 29.86
CA ALA A 33 8.81 3.89 28.83
C ALA A 33 9.05 2.52 29.48
N ALA A 34 8.01 1.95 30.10
CA ALA A 34 7.83 0.50 30.12
C ALA A 34 7.59 0.07 28.65
N LEU A 35 8.58 0.32 27.79
CA LEU A 35 8.56 -0.10 26.40
C LEU A 35 8.38 -1.62 26.45
N PRO A 36 7.30 -2.16 25.87
CA PRO A 36 7.27 -3.57 25.57
C PRO A 36 8.61 -3.94 24.92
N GLY A 37 9.26 -4.99 25.40
CA GLY A 37 10.55 -5.42 24.85
C GLY A 37 10.45 -5.53 23.33
N ALA A 38 11.54 -5.20 22.63
CA ALA A 38 11.57 -5.29 21.17
C ALA A 38 11.05 -6.68 20.74
N GLN A 39 10.04 -6.69 19.88
CA GLN A 39 9.43 -7.93 19.44
C GLN A 39 10.50 -8.82 18.81
N ALA A 40 10.66 -10.03 19.33
CA ALA A 40 11.69 -10.95 18.85
C ALA A 40 11.52 -11.17 17.33
N PRO A 41 12.62 -11.30 16.57
CA PRO A 41 12.56 -11.66 15.16
C PRO A 41 11.79 -12.97 14.96
N THR A 42 11.11 -13.15 13.84
CA THR A 42 10.37 -14.39 13.54
C THR A 42 11.28 -15.63 13.57
N ARG A 43 12.56 -15.45 13.25
CA ARG A 43 13.62 -16.48 13.27
C ARG A 43 14.40 -16.55 14.59
N GLY A 44 14.01 -15.78 15.61
CA GLY A 44 14.66 -15.71 16.92
C GLY A 44 15.89 -14.78 16.98
N THR A 45 16.34 -14.49 18.20
CA THR A 45 17.55 -13.71 18.48
C THR A 45 18.76 -14.63 18.29
N GLY A 46 19.57 -14.39 17.25
CA GLY A 46 20.73 -15.22 16.94
C GLY A 46 21.81 -15.18 18.03
N THR A 47 22.83 -16.04 17.92
CA THR A 47 23.92 -16.15 18.91
C THR A 47 24.85 -14.92 18.92
N SER A 48 24.73 -14.03 17.94
CA SER A 48 25.52 -12.80 17.80
C SER A 48 24.62 -11.63 17.39
N PHE A 49 24.98 -10.41 17.80
CA PHE A 49 24.22 -9.20 17.51
C PHE A 49 23.98 -9.00 15.99
N ILE A 50 24.97 -9.35 15.17
CA ILE A 50 24.86 -9.31 13.70
C ILE A 50 23.80 -10.28 13.16
N GLN A 51 23.67 -11.47 13.74
CA GLN A 51 22.62 -12.41 13.32
C GLN A 51 21.22 -11.91 13.70
N THR A 52 21.09 -11.26 14.85
CA THR A 52 19.82 -10.63 15.24
C THR A 52 19.41 -9.54 14.24
N ILE A 53 20.34 -8.70 13.79
CA ILE A 53 20.05 -7.69 12.75
C ILE A 53 19.68 -8.36 11.42
N GLN A 54 20.36 -9.43 11.01
CA GLN A 54 20.02 -10.18 9.80
C GLN A 54 18.60 -10.76 9.85
N ASN A 55 18.19 -11.30 11.00
CA ASN A 55 16.84 -11.85 11.17
C ASN A 55 15.76 -10.75 11.12
N TYR A 56 16.02 -9.57 11.67
CA TYR A 56 15.12 -8.42 11.48
C TYR A 56 15.09 -7.93 10.03
N ALA A 57 16.24 -7.89 9.36
CA ALA A 57 16.31 -7.52 7.95
C ALA A 57 15.51 -8.50 7.07
N PHE A 58 15.59 -9.80 7.36
CA PHE A 58 14.81 -10.83 6.65
C PHE A 58 13.29 -10.59 6.77
N ASP A 59 12.81 -10.31 7.99
CA ASP A 59 11.39 -9.99 8.22
C ASP A 59 11.00 -8.71 7.47
N GLY A 60 11.88 -7.70 7.45
CA GLY A 60 11.69 -6.47 6.68
C GLY A 60 11.62 -6.70 5.16
N PHE A 61 12.54 -7.47 4.59
CA PHE A 61 12.53 -7.82 3.16
C PHE A 61 11.32 -8.66 2.78
N THR A 62 10.85 -9.54 3.67
CA THR A 62 9.64 -10.34 3.45
C THR A 62 8.40 -9.43 3.35
N LEU A 63 8.27 -8.47 4.26
CA LEU A 63 7.20 -7.46 4.19
C LEU A 63 7.30 -6.59 2.94
N LEU A 64 8.52 -6.17 2.55
CA LEU A 64 8.72 -5.43 1.31
C LEU A 64 8.35 -6.27 0.08
N GLY A 65 8.71 -7.56 0.05
CA GLY A 65 8.32 -8.48 -1.01
C GLY A 65 6.80 -8.57 -1.17
N LEU A 66 6.07 -8.62 -0.05
CA LEU A 66 4.60 -8.59 -0.06
C LEU A 66 4.06 -7.28 -0.66
N CYS A 67 4.61 -6.13 -0.27
CA CYS A 67 4.25 -4.82 -0.83
C CYS A 67 4.55 -4.73 -2.34
N LEU A 68 5.67 -5.28 -2.80
CA LEU A 68 6.01 -5.35 -4.23
C LEU A 68 5.02 -6.22 -5.00
N CYS A 69 4.60 -7.36 -4.44
CA CYS A 69 3.57 -8.20 -5.04
C CYS A 69 2.24 -7.46 -5.18
N ALA A 70 1.81 -6.76 -4.12
CA ALA A 70 0.61 -5.93 -4.16
C ALA A 70 0.71 -4.84 -5.22
N TYR A 71 1.87 -4.17 -5.33
CA TYR A 71 2.12 -3.18 -6.38
C TYR A 71 2.06 -3.79 -7.79
N GLY A 72 2.63 -4.97 -8.00
CA GLY A 72 2.58 -5.70 -9.27
C GLY A 72 1.14 -5.97 -9.72
N ILE A 73 0.26 -6.41 -8.80
CA ILE A 73 -1.16 -6.61 -9.08
C ILE A 73 -1.82 -5.30 -9.53
N VAL A 74 -1.55 -4.19 -8.85
CA VAL A 74 -2.08 -2.87 -9.23
C VAL A 74 -1.57 -2.41 -10.60
N MET A 75 -0.29 -2.63 -10.90
CA MET A 75 0.31 -2.28 -12.19
C MET A 75 -0.36 -3.06 -13.34
N VAL A 76 -0.53 -4.37 -13.18
CA VAL A 76 -1.21 -5.21 -14.18
C VAL A 76 -2.66 -4.79 -14.35
N GLY A 77 -3.37 -4.52 -13.25
CA GLY A 77 -4.75 -4.03 -13.30
C GLY A 77 -4.89 -2.72 -14.08
N ARG A 78 -3.98 -1.76 -13.85
CA ARG A 78 -3.94 -0.50 -14.61
C ARG A 78 -3.72 -0.73 -16.10
N HIS A 79 -2.88 -1.69 -16.48
CA HIS A 79 -2.63 -2.02 -17.87
C HIS A 79 -3.83 -2.71 -18.53
N ALA A 80 -4.46 -3.67 -17.83
CA ALA A 80 -5.65 -4.38 -18.29
C ALA A 80 -6.85 -3.43 -18.51
N LEU A 81 -7.01 -2.42 -17.66
CA LEU A 81 -8.04 -1.38 -17.84
C LEU A 81 -7.84 -0.56 -19.12
N GLY A 82 -6.59 -0.32 -19.53
CA GLY A 82 -6.29 0.34 -20.80
C GLY A 82 -6.74 -0.50 -22.00
N VAL A 83 -6.38 -1.79 -22.02
CA VAL A 83 -6.79 -2.72 -23.08
C VAL A 83 -8.31 -2.90 -23.12
N PHE A 84 -8.97 -2.93 -21.95
CA PHE A 84 -10.43 -2.99 -21.87
C PHE A 84 -11.10 -1.78 -22.53
N HIS A 85 -10.54 -0.58 -22.37
CA HIS A 85 -11.04 0.61 -23.03
C HIS A 85 -10.92 0.50 -24.56
N GLU A 86 -9.81 -0.05 -25.05
CA GLU A 86 -9.61 -0.25 -26.49
C GLU A 86 -10.56 -1.31 -27.10
N ILE A 87 -10.95 -2.33 -26.33
CA ILE A 87 -11.96 -3.31 -26.73
C ILE A 87 -13.33 -2.62 -26.92
N HIS A 88 -13.71 -1.74 -25.99
CA HIS A 88 -14.96 -0.97 -26.13
C HIS A 88 -14.96 -0.02 -27.32
N MET A 89 -13.79 0.47 -27.73
CA MET A 89 -13.62 1.28 -28.94
C MET A 89 -13.48 0.44 -30.22
N GLY A 90 -13.57 -0.90 -30.13
CA GLY A 90 -13.45 -1.82 -31.26
C GLY A 90 -12.03 -1.91 -31.84
N LYS A 91 -11.01 -1.40 -31.14
CA LYS A 91 -9.60 -1.36 -31.59
C LYS A 91 -8.78 -2.56 -31.12
N ALA A 92 -9.25 -3.30 -30.13
CA ALA A 92 -8.57 -4.46 -29.55
C ALA A 92 -9.53 -5.65 -29.39
N LYS A 93 -9.00 -6.86 -29.24
CA LYS A 93 -9.78 -8.09 -29.07
C LYS A 93 -9.78 -8.52 -27.61
N TRP A 94 -10.82 -9.25 -27.19
CA TRP A 94 -10.88 -9.89 -25.87
C TRP A 94 -9.68 -10.82 -25.58
N ALA A 95 -9.09 -11.40 -26.62
CA ALA A 95 -7.86 -12.19 -26.52
C ALA A 95 -6.66 -11.36 -26.04
N ASP A 96 -6.60 -10.08 -26.41
CA ASP A 96 -5.49 -9.18 -26.02
C ASP A 96 -5.56 -8.85 -24.53
N LEU A 97 -6.77 -8.73 -23.97
CA LEU A 97 -6.94 -8.60 -22.52
C LEU A 97 -6.47 -9.87 -21.80
N GLY A 98 -6.84 -11.04 -22.32
CA GLY A 98 -6.38 -12.32 -21.79
C GLY A 98 -4.85 -12.48 -21.82
N SER A 99 -4.19 -12.02 -22.89
CA SER A 99 -2.73 -12.10 -22.99
C SER A 99 -2.03 -11.22 -21.94
N THR A 100 -2.55 -10.01 -21.68
CA THR A 100 -2.01 -9.15 -20.61
C THR A 100 -2.16 -9.79 -19.22
N ALA A 101 -3.25 -10.52 -18.97
CA ALA A 101 -3.45 -11.23 -17.72
C ALA A 101 -2.46 -12.38 -17.54
N VAL A 102 -2.25 -13.19 -18.59
CA VAL A 102 -1.28 -14.31 -18.57
C VAL A 102 0.13 -13.80 -18.33
N VAL A 103 0.57 -12.78 -19.07
CA VAL A 103 1.90 -12.18 -18.90
C VAL A 103 2.05 -11.61 -17.48
N GLY A 104 1.02 -10.93 -16.97
CA GLY A 104 1.02 -10.40 -15.60
C GLY A 104 1.21 -11.47 -14.52
N VAL A 105 0.48 -12.58 -14.61
CA VAL A 105 0.61 -13.70 -13.67
C VAL A 105 1.99 -14.35 -13.75
N CYS A 106 2.50 -14.58 -14.97
CA CYS A 106 3.84 -15.13 -15.16
C CYS A 106 4.93 -14.23 -14.56
N LEU A 107 4.86 -12.92 -14.76
CA LEU A 107 5.86 -11.97 -14.26
C LEU A 107 5.86 -11.92 -12.72
N ILE A 108 4.68 -11.88 -12.09
CA ILE A 108 4.55 -11.92 -10.63
C ILE A 108 5.05 -13.26 -10.08
N GLY A 109 4.67 -14.38 -10.70
CA GLY A 109 5.10 -15.71 -10.30
C GLY A 109 6.62 -15.88 -10.32
N VAL A 110 7.29 -15.43 -11.39
CA VAL A 110 8.76 -15.45 -11.50
C VAL A 110 9.40 -14.56 -10.44
N THR A 111 8.84 -13.38 -10.18
CA THR A 111 9.37 -12.46 -9.16
C THR A 111 9.31 -13.07 -7.77
N ILE A 112 8.15 -13.63 -7.38
CA ILE A 112 7.98 -14.32 -6.09
C ILE A 112 8.95 -15.49 -6.00
N TYR A 113 9.04 -16.30 -7.06
CA TYR A 113 9.93 -17.45 -7.09
C TYR A 113 11.40 -17.07 -6.86
N LEU A 114 11.90 -16.02 -7.53
CA LEU A 114 13.27 -15.56 -7.38
C LEU A 114 13.54 -15.03 -5.97
N VAL A 115 12.62 -14.23 -5.42
CA VAL A 115 12.74 -13.71 -4.05
C VAL A 115 12.73 -14.84 -3.03
N THR A 116 11.80 -15.79 -3.13
CA THR A 116 11.74 -16.94 -2.23
C THR A 116 12.97 -17.83 -2.35
N THR A 117 13.46 -18.06 -3.57
CA THR A 117 14.67 -18.87 -3.79
C THR A 117 15.89 -18.20 -3.18
N ALA A 118 16.09 -16.88 -3.40
CA ALA A 118 17.17 -16.13 -2.79
C ALA A 118 17.09 -16.15 -1.25
N SER A 119 15.88 -16.00 -0.70
CA SER A 119 15.61 -16.05 0.74
C SER A 119 15.85 -17.42 1.40
N ASN A 120 15.87 -18.51 0.64
CA ASN A 120 16.19 -19.85 1.16
C ASN A 120 17.70 -20.14 1.16
N ILE A 121 18.47 -19.42 0.34
CA ILE A 121 19.93 -19.58 0.25
C ILE A 121 20.64 -18.75 1.34
N LEU A 122 20.00 -17.66 1.80
CA LEU A 122 20.47 -16.79 2.87
C LEU A 122 20.13 -17.34 4.27
#